data_AF-A0AAN8JXV8-F1
#
_entry.id   AF-A0AAN8JXV8-F1
#
_cell.length_a   1.000
_cell.length_b   1.000
_cell.length_c   1.000
_cell.angle_alpha   90.00
_cell.angle_beta   90.00
_cell.angle_gamma   90.00
#
_symmetry.space_group_name_H-M   'P 1'
#
loop_
_entity.id
_entity.type
_entity.pdbx_description
1 polymer ?
#
loop_
_entity_poly.entity_id
_entity_poly.type
_entity_poly.pdbx_seq_one_letter_code
_entity_poly.pdbx_strand_id
1 'polypeptide(L)'
;MVLAFGNLKNSAQQFGVSWVESQKILVVRFGHDITADENWNKICNNFQRVLFTYEKRDMSIFGRANIVKVLVCSKLWYVSTIVDLPTGYLKRFNSSMFKFIWGTKKFEPVKRQILFHDRRYGGLSVVQFSFKFRSPWPSYFDIL
;
A
#
# COMPACT_ATOMS: atom_id res chain seq x y z
N MET A 1 -24.98 28.17 23.27
CA MET A 1 -25.27 28.78 21.95
C MET A 1 -24.81 27.78 20.89
N VAL A 2 -25.73 26.94 20.39
CA VAL A 2 -25.43 25.97 19.33
C VAL A 2 -25.55 26.72 18.01
N LEU A 3 -24.41 27.02 17.37
CA LEU A 3 -24.42 27.53 15.99
C LEU A 3 -24.90 26.38 15.10
N ALA A 4 -26.16 26.44 14.69
CA ALA A 4 -26.69 25.57 13.66
C ALA A 4 -25.96 25.88 12.36
N PHE A 5 -24.99 25.04 11.99
CA PHE A 5 -24.46 25.04 10.64
C PHE A 5 -25.59 24.59 9.70
N GLY A 6 -26.30 25.58 9.16
CA GLY A 6 -27.31 25.38 8.12
C GLY A 6 -26.69 24.73 6.87
N ASN A 7 -27.54 24.41 5.91
CA ASN A 7 -27.22 23.66 4.70
C ASN A 7 -26.02 24.26 3.94
N LEU A 8 -24.81 23.73 4.21
CA LEU A 8 -23.51 24.31 3.82
C LEU A 8 -23.32 24.44 2.29
N LYS A 9 -24.07 23.64 1.51
CA LYS A 9 -24.06 23.72 0.05
C LYS A 9 -24.47 25.10 -0.44
N ASN A 10 -25.49 25.69 0.17
CA ASN A 10 -26.06 26.97 -0.27
C ASN A 10 -25.25 28.18 0.23
N SER A 11 -24.55 28.06 1.36
CA SER A 11 -23.75 29.16 1.91
C SER A 11 -22.41 29.39 1.19
N ALA A 12 -21.80 28.37 0.58
CA ALA A 12 -20.51 28.56 -0.12
C ALA A 12 -20.65 29.32 -1.44
N GLN A 13 -21.80 29.19 -2.10
CA GLN A 13 -22.08 29.87 -3.37
C GLN A 13 -22.16 31.40 -3.19
N GLN A 14 -22.51 31.87 -1.99
CA GLN A 14 -22.50 33.28 -1.60
C GLN A 14 -21.07 33.88 -1.57
N PHE A 15 -20.04 33.05 -1.39
CA PHE A 15 -18.63 33.46 -1.39
C PHE A 15 -17.93 33.19 -2.73
N GLY A 16 -18.67 32.78 -3.78
CA GLY A 16 -18.09 32.45 -5.09
C GLY A 16 -17.22 31.18 -5.12
N VAL A 17 -17.33 30.33 -4.09
CA VAL A 17 -16.57 29.08 -3.99
C VAL A 17 -17.43 27.91 -4.49
N SER A 18 -16.89 27.12 -5.43
CA SER A 18 -17.53 25.88 -5.88
C SER A 18 -17.10 24.70 -5.00
N TRP A 19 -18.08 23.87 -4.60
CA TRP A 19 -17.78 22.63 -3.89
C TRP A 19 -17.15 21.62 -4.82
N VAL A 20 -16.03 21.04 -4.41
CA VAL A 20 -15.42 19.93 -5.15
C VAL A 20 -15.91 18.60 -4.58
N GLU A 21 -16.56 17.80 -5.41
CA GLU A 21 -17.18 16.53 -5.01
C GLU A 21 -16.14 15.47 -4.60
N SER A 22 -14.96 15.46 -5.23
CA SER A 22 -13.85 14.60 -4.83
C SER A 22 -12.48 15.20 -5.15
N GLN A 23 -11.54 14.98 -4.24
CA GLN A 23 -10.15 15.41 -4.34
C GLN A 23 -9.22 14.21 -4.24
N LYS A 24 -8.16 14.21 -5.06
CA LYS A 24 -7.14 13.16 -5.02
C LYS A 24 -5.88 13.74 -4.39
N ILE A 25 -5.43 13.13 -3.30
CA ILE A 25 -4.17 13.48 -2.68
C ILE A 25 -3.25 12.28 -2.79
N LEU A 26 -2.15 12.45 -3.53
CA LEU A 26 -1.20 11.41 -3.93
C LEU A 26 -1.85 10.28 -4.73
N VAL A 27 -2.43 9.30 -4.05
CA VAL A 27 -3.04 8.10 -4.64
C VAL A 27 -4.45 7.85 -4.10
N VAL A 28 -4.77 8.38 -2.93
CA VAL A 28 -6.08 8.19 -2.29
C VAL A 28 -7.02 9.30 -2.74
N ARG A 29 -8.25 8.93 -3.14
CA ARG A 29 -9.33 9.88 -3.40
C ARG A 29 -10.20 10.03 -2.17
N PHE A 30 -10.56 11.26 -1.87
CA PHE A 30 -11.47 11.68 -0.82
C PHE A 30 -12.64 12.41 -1.46
N GLY A 31 -13.85 12.26 -0.93
CA GLY A 31 -15.03 12.91 -1.48
C GLY A 31 -16.30 12.17 -1.12
N HIS A 32 -17.42 12.69 -1.61
CA HIS A 32 -18.72 12.04 -1.43
C HIS A 32 -18.75 10.74 -2.26
N ASP A 33 -19.33 9.68 -1.69
CA ASP A 33 -19.52 8.35 -2.31
C ASP A 33 -18.25 7.58 -2.73
N ILE A 34 -17.05 8.00 -2.30
CA ILE A 34 -15.83 7.22 -2.57
C ILE A 34 -15.68 6.10 -1.54
N THR A 35 -15.75 4.87 -2.01
CA THR A 35 -15.56 3.69 -1.16
C THR A 35 -14.07 3.34 -1.02
N ALA A 36 -13.66 2.87 0.16
CA ALA A 36 -12.31 2.38 0.40
C ALA A 36 -11.89 1.30 -0.63
N ASP A 37 -12.82 0.46 -1.06
CA ASP A 37 -12.61 -0.59 -2.06
C ASP A 37 -12.13 -0.04 -3.42
N GLU A 38 -12.71 1.06 -3.90
CA GLU A 38 -12.28 1.68 -5.16
C GLU A 38 -10.85 2.19 -5.10
N ASN A 39 -10.48 2.78 -3.96
CA ASN A 39 -9.11 3.25 -3.71
C ASN A 39 -8.14 2.06 -3.68
N TRP A 40 -8.47 1.01 -2.90
CA TRP A 40 -7.61 -0.17 -2.77
C TRP A 40 -7.47 -0.97 -4.07
N ASN A 41 -8.52 -1.09 -4.87
CA ASN A 41 -8.45 -1.72 -6.19
C ASN A 41 -7.49 -0.98 -7.13
N LYS A 42 -7.58 0.35 -7.20
CA LYS A 42 -6.66 1.16 -8.02
C LYS A 42 -5.21 1.02 -7.56
N ILE A 43 -4.97 1.03 -6.25
CA ILE A 43 -3.63 0.84 -5.68
C ILE A 43 -3.09 -0.56 -6.00
N CYS A 44 -3.91 -1.59 -5.81
CA CYS A 44 -3.54 -2.98 -6.09
C CYS A 44 -3.19 -3.18 -7.57
N ASN A 45 -3.99 -2.63 -8.49
CA ASN A 45 -3.74 -2.73 -9.93
C ASN A 45 -2.46 -1.99 -10.34
N ASN A 46 -2.23 -0.79 -9.81
CA ASN A 46 -0.99 -0.05 -10.08
C ASN A 46 0.24 -0.81 -9.56
N PHE A 47 0.15 -1.37 -8.34
CA PHE A 47 1.18 -2.19 -7.76
C PHE A 47 1.52 -3.41 -8.64
N GLN A 48 0.52 -4.15 -9.12
CA GLN A 48 0.74 -5.29 -10.01
C GLN A 48 1.39 -4.87 -11.33
N ARG A 49 1.00 -3.72 -11.91
CA ARG A 49 1.61 -3.19 -13.14
C ARG A 49 3.08 -2.82 -12.94
N VAL A 50 3.42 -2.24 -11.79
CA VAL A 50 4.82 -1.95 -11.43
C VAL A 50 5.60 -3.25 -11.34
N LEU A 51 5.13 -4.23 -10.57
CA LEU A 51 5.80 -5.53 -10.47
C LEU A 51 5.99 -6.19 -11.84
N PHE A 52 4.98 -6.19 -12.70
CA PHE A 52 5.06 -6.74 -14.06
C PHE A 52 6.11 -6.04 -14.93
N THR A 53 6.27 -4.72 -14.79
CA THR A 53 7.28 -3.96 -15.52
C THR A 53 8.70 -4.35 -15.08
N TYR A 54 8.88 -4.58 -13.78
CA TYR A 54 10.15 -5.06 -13.24
C TYR A 54 10.38 -6.54 -13.53
N GLU A 55 9.35 -7.36 -13.63
CA GLU A 55 9.45 -8.80 -13.91
C GLU A 55 10.05 -9.08 -15.29
N LYS A 56 9.89 -8.15 -16.25
CA LYS A 56 10.50 -8.24 -17.58
C LYS A 56 12.04 -8.10 -17.57
N ARG A 57 12.62 -7.63 -16.46
CA ARG A 57 14.06 -7.45 -16.31
C ARG A 57 14.66 -8.67 -15.65
N ASP A 58 15.79 -9.17 -16.17
CA ASP A 58 16.50 -10.24 -15.50
C ASP A 58 17.15 -9.70 -14.21
N MET A 59 16.68 -10.20 -13.06
CA MET A 59 17.09 -9.71 -11.75
C MET A 59 17.30 -10.85 -10.77
N SER A 60 18.35 -10.71 -9.98
CA SER A 60 18.60 -11.58 -8.85
C SER A 60 17.43 -11.57 -7.87
N ILE A 61 17.29 -12.65 -7.10
CA ILE A 61 16.28 -12.75 -6.04
C ILE A 61 16.43 -11.60 -5.02
N PHE A 62 17.68 -11.19 -4.74
CA PHE A 62 17.99 -10.05 -3.88
C PHE A 62 17.53 -8.73 -4.48
N GLY A 63 17.75 -8.51 -5.78
CA GLY A 63 17.28 -7.31 -6.48
C GLY A 63 15.76 -7.21 -6.45
N ARG A 64 15.06 -8.33 -6.66
CA ARG A 64 13.59 -8.39 -6.59
C ARG A 64 13.07 -8.11 -5.17
N ALA A 65 13.69 -8.70 -4.14
CA ALA A 65 13.35 -8.39 -2.75
C ALA A 65 13.56 -6.90 -2.42
N ASN A 66 14.66 -6.30 -2.89
CA ASN A 66 14.94 -4.88 -2.67
C ASN A 66 13.94 -3.96 -3.38
N ILE A 67 13.56 -4.28 -4.62
CA ILE A 67 12.54 -3.53 -5.37
C ILE A 67 11.19 -3.56 -4.63
N VAL A 68 10.82 -4.72 -4.12
CA VAL A 68 9.63 -4.85 -3.28
C VAL A 68 9.72 -3.94 -2.07
N LYS A 69 10.85 -3.97 -1.35
CA LYS A 69 11.08 -3.13 -0.17
C LYS A 69 10.94 -1.64 -0.50
N VAL A 70 11.59 -1.17 -1.56
CA VAL A 70 11.64 0.26 -1.92
C VAL A 70 10.33 0.75 -2.52
N LEU A 71 9.75 0.04 -3.49
CA LEU A 71 8.58 0.53 -4.24
C LEU A 71 7.26 0.24 -3.57
N VAL A 72 7.14 -0.96 -2.99
CA VAL A 72 5.86 -1.49 -2.54
C VAL A 72 5.58 -0.99 -1.15
N CYS A 73 6.58 -1.07 -0.29
CA CYS A 73 6.37 -0.81 1.10
C CYS A 73 6.21 0.69 1.36
N SER A 74 7.03 1.55 0.72
CA SER A 74 6.92 3.01 0.82
C SER A 74 5.49 3.53 0.54
N LYS A 75 4.87 3.05 -0.55
CA LYS A 75 3.52 3.46 -0.93
C LYS A 75 2.44 2.83 -0.06
N LEU A 76 2.54 1.54 0.26
CA LEU A 76 1.52 0.86 1.07
C LEU A 76 1.49 1.37 2.51
N TRP A 77 2.64 1.70 3.10
CA TRP A 77 2.68 2.29 4.43
C TRP A 77 1.99 3.65 4.47
N TYR A 78 2.24 4.52 3.49
CA TYR A 78 1.55 5.81 3.43
C TYR A 78 0.04 5.66 3.32
N VAL A 79 -0.45 4.75 2.46
CA VAL A 79 -1.91 4.58 2.33
C VAL A 79 -2.50 3.93 3.59
N SER A 80 -1.78 3.00 4.22
CA SER A 80 -2.23 2.32 5.43
C SER A 80 -2.52 3.22 6.61
N THR A 81 -1.83 4.36 6.70
CA THR A 81 -2.04 5.32 7.78
C THR A 81 -3.28 6.18 7.57
N ILE A 82 -3.86 6.14 6.37
CA ILE A 82 -4.97 7.01 5.94
C ILE A 82 -6.26 6.22 5.77
N VAL A 83 -6.17 5.02 5.20
CA VAL A 83 -7.31 4.15 4.92
C VAL A 83 -7.01 2.79 5.51
N ASP A 84 -7.98 2.23 6.23
CA ASP A 84 -7.87 0.87 6.75
C ASP A 84 -7.70 -0.12 5.59
N LEU A 85 -6.71 -1.01 5.71
CA LEU A 85 -6.46 -2.05 4.71
C LEU A 85 -7.33 -3.28 4.98
N PRO A 86 -8.25 -3.63 4.06
CA PRO A 86 -9.01 -4.86 4.20
C PRO A 86 -8.11 -6.09 4.02
N THR A 87 -8.41 -7.15 4.78
CA THR A 87 -7.63 -8.40 4.76
C THR A 87 -7.57 -9.06 3.37
N GLY A 88 -8.59 -8.86 2.53
CA GLY A 88 -8.61 -9.33 1.15
C GLY A 88 -7.49 -8.72 0.30
N TYR A 89 -7.25 -7.42 0.43
CA TYR A 89 -6.17 -6.72 -0.29
C TYR A 89 -4.80 -7.10 0.25
N LEU A 90 -4.66 -7.25 1.57
CA LEU A 90 -3.42 -7.76 2.19
C LEU A 90 -2.99 -9.11 1.58
N LYS A 91 -3.93 -10.04 1.39
CA LYS A 91 -3.64 -11.34 0.76
C LYS A 91 -3.20 -11.18 -0.70
N ARG A 92 -3.86 -10.30 -1.46
CA ARG A 92 -3.49 -10.01 -2.86
C ARG A 92 -2.08 -9.42 -2.96
N PHE A 93 -1.74 -8.42 -2.13
CA PHE A 93 -0.40 -7.83 -2.10
C PHE A 93 0.67 -8.87 -1.78
N ASN A 94 0.48 -9.66 -0.74
CA ASN A 94 1.40 -10.74 -0.37
C ASN A 94 1.59 -11.74 -1.52
N SER A 95 0.50 -12.20 -2.14
CA SER A 95 0.56 -13.17 -3.24
C SER A 95 1.36 -12.64 -4.43
N SER A 96 1.06 -11.43 -4.91
CA SER A 96 1.79 -10.82 -6.02
C SER A 96 3.27 -10.55 -5.69
N MET A 97 3.56 -10.14 -4.45
CA MET A 97 4.92 -9.92 -3.97
C MET A 97 5.77 -11.19 -4.02
N PHE A 98 5.28 -12.29 -3.41
CA PHE A 98 6.03 -13.54 -3.40
C PHE A 98 6.17 -14.15 -4.80
N LYS A 99 5.12 -14.03 -5.64
CA LYS A 99 5.20 -14.40 -7.05
C LYS A 99 6.32 -13.66 -7.77
N PHE A 100 6.44 -12.35 -7.56
CA PHE A 100 7.50 -11.54 -8.14
C PHE A 100 8.89 -11.94 -7.62
N ILE A 101 9.06 -12.08 -6.31
CA ILE A 101 10.35 -12.45 -5.68
C ILE A 101 10.88 -13.77 -6.22
N TRP A 102 10.01 -14.79 -6.37
CA TRP A 102 10.41 -16.09 -6.90
C TRP A 102 10.53 -16.10 -8.43
N GLY A 103 9.78 -15.22 -9.12
CA GLY A 103 9.83 -14.95 -10.56
C GLY A 103 9.43 -16.16 -11.37
N THR A 104 8.17 -16.18 -11.81
CA THR A 104 7.51 -17.22 -12.62
C THR A 104 7.63 -18.68 -12.15
N LYS A 105 8.49 -19.00 -11.18
CA LYS A 105 8.62 -20.32 -10.55
C LYS A 105 7.31 -20.61 -9.82
N LYS A 106 6.75 -21.79 -10.11
CA LYS A 106 5.47 -22.23 -9.53
C LYS A 106 5.57 -22.60 -8.05
N PHE A 107 6.78 -22.74 -7.50
CA PHE A 107 7.00 -23.17 -6.12
C PHE A 107 7.91 -22.19 -5.36
N GLU A 108 7.71 -22.09 -4.05
CA GLU A 108 8.52 -21.31 -3.11
C GLU A 108 9.47 -22.27 -2.36
N PRO A 109 10.76 -22.35 -2.72
CA PRO A 109 11.70 -23.29 -2.10
C PRO A 109 11.97 -23.02 -0.61
N VAL A 110 11.78 -21.77 -0.17
CA VAL A 110 12.11 -21.33 1.20
C VAL A 110 10.85 -20.82 1.88
N LYS A 111 10.68 -21.19 3.17
CA LYS A 111 9.56 -20.71 3.99
C LYS A 111 9.57 -19.18 4.08
N ARG A 112 8.40 -18.56 3.91
CA ARG A 112 8.24 -17.09 3.94
C ARG A 112 8.76 -16.42 5.20
N GLN A 113 8.69 -17.09 6.36
CA GLN A 113 9.22 -16.59 7.63
C GLN A 113 10.73 -16.30 7.57
N ILE A 114 11.49 -17.15 6.85
CA ILE A 114 12.93 -16.99 6.67
C ILE A 114 13.21 -15.79 5.75
N LEU A 115 12.36 -15.54 4.75
CA LEU A 115 12.51 -14.40 3.83
C LEU A 115 12.41 -13.05 4.56
N PHE A 116 11.69 -12.99 5.69
CA PHE A 116 11.56 -11.78 6.50
C PHE A 116 12.80 -11.46 7.34
N HIS A 117 13.69 -12.44 7.57
CA HIS A 117 14.88 -12.23 8.39
C HIS A 117 15.90 -11.33 7.68
N ASP A 118 16.76 -10.69 8.46
CA ASP A 118 17.86 -9.89 7.93
C ASP A 118 18.84 -10.75 7.12
N ARG A 119 19.54 -10.11 6.18
CA ARG A 119 20.52 -10.78 5.34
C ARG A 119 21.66 -11.40 6.15
N ARG A 120 22.02 -10.81 7.29
CA ARG A 120 23.03 -11.35 8.22
C ARG A 120 22.65 -12.74 8.76
N TYR A 121 21.35 -13.04 8.83
CA TYR A 121 20.82 -14.32 9.30
C TYR A 121 20.35 -15.22 8.14
N GLY A 122 20.78 -14.95 6.90
CA GLY A 122 20.42 -15.76 5.72
C GLY A 122 19.02 -15.46 5.16
N GLY A 123 18.36 -14.39 5.63
CA GLY A 123 17.08 -13.94 5.09
C GLY A 123 17.21 -12.95 3.93
N LEU A 124 16.07 -12.45 3.45
CA LEU A 124 15.97 -11.50 2.32
C LEU A 124 15.49 -10.11 2.76
N SER A 125 15.28 -9.87 4.06
CA SER A 125 14.76 -8.62 4.63
C SER A 125 13.46 -8.17 3.95
N VAL A 126 12.62 -9.14 3.53
CA VAL A 126 11.32 -8.86 2.90
C VAL A 126 10.36 -8.35 3.96
N VAL A 127 9.56 -7.34 3.61
CA VAL A 127 8.61 -6.75 4.57
C VAL A 127 7.43 -7.69 4.79
N GLN A 128 7.13 -7.94 6.06
CA GLN A 128 5.91 -8.63 6.47
C GLN A 128 4.78 -7.61 6.64
N PHE A 129 3.85 -7.56 5.68
CA PHE A 129 2.72 -6.62 5.75
C PHE A 129 1.82 -6.89 6.97
N SER A 130 1.61 -8.13 7.38
CA SER A 130 0.65 -8.46 8.46
C SER A 130 0.98 -7.85 9.83
N PHE A 131 2.26 -7.58 10.13
CA PHE A 131 2.67 -7.06 11.43
C PHE A 131 2.56 -5.53 11.53
N LYS A 132 2.82 -4.83 10.43
CA LYS A 132 3.00 -3.37 10.46
C LYS A 132 1.68 -2.57 10.42
N PHE A 133 0.58 -3.19 9.99
CA PHE A 133 -0.75 -2.56 10.00
C PHE A 133 -1.40 -2.51 11.39
N ARG A 134 -0.91 -3.28 12.37
CA ARG A 134 -1.49 -3.32 13.73
C ARG A 134 -0.84 -2.34 14.70
N SER A 135 0.28 -1.72 14.34
CA SER A 135 1.04 -0.80 15.20
C SER A 135 0.88 0.66 14.72
N PRO A 136 0.25 1.56 15.50
CA PRO A 136 0.05 2.96 15.11
C PRO A 136 1.30 3.86 15.25
N TRP A 137 2.41 3.38 15.83
CA TRP A 137 3.55 4.22 16.23
C TRP A 137 4.91 3.68 15.73
N PRO A 138 5.93 4.56 15.57
CA PRO A 138 7.14 4.31 14.78
C PRO A 138 8.26 3.55 15.53
N SER A 139 7.94 2.57 16.37
CA SER A 139 8.93 1.77 17.12
C SER A 139 9.78 0.81 16.26
N TYR A 140 9.79 0.97 14.93
CA TYR A 140 10.42 0.07 13.97
C TYR A 140 11.47 0.71 13.06
N PHE A 141 11.87 1.96 13.31
CA PHE A 141 12.99 2.56 12.59
C PHE A 141 14.36 1.98 13.00
N ASP A 142 14.43 1.17 14.06
CA ASP A 142 15.68 0.58 14.56
C ASP A 142 16.08 -0.74 13.88
N ILE A 143 15.39 -1.17 12.80
CA ILE A 143 15.69 -2.42 12.09
C ILE A 143 15.87 -2.21 10.56
N LEU A 144 16.34 -1.04 10.18
CA LEU A 144 17.04 -0.81 8.90
C LEU A 144 18.54 -0.70 9.14
#